data_AF-A0A1G2ZPK9-F1
#
_entry.id   AF-A0A1G2ZPK9-F1
#
_cell.length_a   1.000
_cell.length_b   1.000
_cell.length_c   1.000
_cell.angle_alpha   90.00
_cell.angle_beta   90.00
_cell.angle_gamma   90.00
#
_symmetry.space_group_name_H-M   'P 1'
#
loop_
_entity.id
_entity.type
_entity.pdbx_description
1 polymer ?
#
loop_
_entity_poly.entity_id
_entity_poly.type
_entity_poly.pdbx_seq_one_letter_code
_entity_poly.pdbx_strand_id
1 'polypeptide(L)'
;MAKTIGVADGGGRILNSEGRLDEEQVFRKPARWVDYSGPVSGQLGGGIALMDHPDNPGHPTPFHVRDDGWMGACLTLSHPITIQPGKPLRLRYGLWVHAGVPDGDRIAAAWKDFADRKRRPSSNPFVVTRFIGSAQPNPRENRMNAVTTSHR
;
A
#
# COMPACT_ATOMS: atom_id res chain seq x y z
N MET A 1 0.00 -8.04 10.97
CA MET A 1 0.78 -9.22 10.54
C MET A 1 0.26 -10.46 11.24
N ALA A 2 0.39 -11.66 10.65
CA ALA A 2 -0.02 -12.89 11.34
C ALA A 2 0.92 -13.17 12.53
N LYS A 3 0.39 -13.65 13.66
CA LYS A 3 1.16 -13.84 14.91
C LYS A 3 2.38 -14.75 14.72
N THR A 4 2.24 -15.76 13.86
CA THR A 4 3.32 -16.70 13.52
C THR A 4 4.45 -16.07 12.71
N ILE A 5 4.30 -14.86 12.18
CA ILE A 5 5.37 -14.16 11.44
C ILE A 5 6.00 -13.05 12.30
N GLY A 6 5.43 -12.74 13.48
CA GLY A 6 6.08 -11.82 14.43
C GLY A 6 7.43 -12.37 14.89
N VAL A 7 8.40 -11.47 15.11
CA VAL A 7 9.71 -11.85 15.66
C VAL A 7 9.54 -12.30 17.12
N ALA A 8 8.77 -11.54 17.91
CA ALA A 8 8.55 -11.82 19.32
C ALA A 8 7.79 -13.14 19.60
N ASP A 9 6.84 -13.49 18.72
CA ASP A 9 5.85 -14.54 18.99
C ASP A 9 5.83 -15.69 17.97
N GLY A 10 6.59 -15.61 16.87
CA GLY A 10 6.35 -16.43 15.66
C GLY A 10 7.58 -17.06 14.98
N GLY A 11 8.80 -16.77 15.41
CA GLY A 11 10.01 -17.24 14.71
C GLY A 11 10.20 -16.60 13.33
N GLY A 12 9.53 -15.48 13.08
CA GLY A 12 9.81 -14.61 11.95
C GLY A 12 11.05 -13.74 12.18
N ARG A 13 11.41 -12.96 11.16
CA ARG A 13 12.53 -12.01 11.18
C ARG A 13 12.16 -10.72 10.49
N ILE A 14 12.85 -9.65 10.86
CA ILE A 14 12.93 -8.42 10.06
C ILE A 14 14.30 -8.36 9.41
N LEU A 15 14.35 -8.05 8.11
CA LEU A 15 15.59 -7.81 7.39
C LEU A 15 15.49 -6.51 6.61
N ASN A 16 16.53 -5.69 6.61
CA ASN A 16 16.59 -4.50 5.75
C ASN A 16 17.71 -4.59 4.70
N SER A 17 17.70 -3.65 3.75
CA SER A 17 18.65 -3.60 2.64
C SER A 17 20.12 -3.42 3.03
N GLU A 18 20.39 -3.08 4.29
CA GLU A 18 21.73 -2.89 4.85
C GLU A 18 22.19 -4.12 5.66
N GLY A 19 21.42 -5.22 5.60
CA GLY A 19 21.72 -6.48 6.28
C GLY A 19 21.40 -6.47 7.78
N ARG A 20 20.70 -5.45 8.28
CA ARG A 20 20.34 -5.34 9.70
C ARG A 20 19.13 -6.20 10.02
N LEU A 21 19.13 -6.79 11.21
CA LEU A 21 18.11 -7.73 11.66
C LEU A 21 17.27 -7.19 12.82
N ASP A 22 15.98 -7.49 12.77
CA ASP A 22 14.99 -7.30 13.85
C ASP A 22 14.86 -5.84 14.34
N GLU A 23 13.95 -5.58 15.30
CA GLU A 23 13.63 -4.21 15.72
C GLU A 23 14.87 -3.44 16.18
N GLU A 24 15.74 -4.07 16.98
CA GLU A 24 16.93 -3.44 17.57
C GLU A 24 17.83 -2.78 16.52
N GLN A 25 18.07 -3.44 15.39
CA GLN A 25 19.02 -2.94 14.39
C GLN A 25 18.32 -2.18 13.25
N VAL A 26 17.02 -2.42 13.03
CA VAL A 26 16.27 -1.82 11.90
C VAL A 26 15.52 -0.55 12.30
N PHE A 27 15.10 -0.41 13.56
CA PHE A 27 14.25 0.68 14.02
C PHE A 27 14.82 2.07 13.69
N ARG A 28 14.06 2.83 12.90
CA ARG A 28 14.36 4.20 12.44
C ARG A 28 15.68 4.33 11.68
N LYS A 29 16.18 3.24 11.10
CA LYS A 29 17.37 3.28 10.23
C LYS A 29 16.96 3.41 8.75
N PRO A 30 17.67 4.23 7.95
CA PRO A 30 17.50 4.27 6.51
C PRO A 30 17.76 2.91 5.84
N ALA A 31 16.90 2.53 4.90
CA ALA A 31 17.03 1.34 4.06
C ALA A 31 16.26 1.50 2.74
N ARG A 32 16.66 0.79 1.67
CA ARG A 32 15.92 0.75 0.39
C ARG A 32 14.65 -0.08 0.49
N TRP A 33 14.66 -1.07 1.37
CA TRP A 33 13.52 -1.94 1.66
C TRP A 33 13.67 -2.52 3.06
N VAL A 34 12.53 -2.92 3.63
CA VAL A 34 12.43 -3.73 4.84
C VAL A 34 11.48 -4.89 4.57
N ASP A 35 11.87 -6.07 5.01
CA ASP A 35 11.15 -7.31 4.84
C ASP A 35 10.76 -7.92 6.19
N TYR A 36 9.51 -8.39 6.27
CA TYR A 36 9.05 -9.27 7.33
C TYR A 36 8.77 -10.64 6.74
N SER A 37 9.49 -11.64 7.24
CA SER A 37 9.38 -13.02 6.75
C SER A 37 9.40 -14.02 7.89
N GLY A 38 8.65 -15.11 7.75
CA GLY A 38 8.60 -16.14 8.77
C GLY A 38 7.59 -17.25 8.49
N PRO A 39 7.36 -18.13 9.47
CA PRO A 39 6.37 -19.19 9.39
C PRO A 39 4.93 -18.65 9.26
N VAL A 40 4.17 -19.17 8.29
CA VAL A 40 2.76 -18.80 8.05
C VAL A 40 1.82 -19.91 8.52
N SER A 41 2.12 -21.17 8.16
CA SER A 41 1.35 -22.35 8.59
C SER A 41 2.14 -23.63 8.34
N GLY A 42 2.24 -24.52 9.34
CA GLY A 42 3.03 -25.75 9.23
C GLY A 42 4.48 -25.46 8.85
N GLN A 43 4.93 -26.03 7.72
CA GLN A 43 6.28 -25.77 7.15
C GLN A 43 6.30 -24.63 6.12
N LEU A 44 5.18 -23.96 5.86
CA LEU A 44 5.11 -22.88 4.89
C LEU A 44 5.64 -21.58 5.49
N GLY A 45 6.68 -21.02 4.87
CA GLY A 45 7.15 -19.67 5.13
C GLY A 45 6.55 -18.66 4.14
N GLY A 46 6.57 -17.39 4.52
CA GLY A 46 6.10 -16.30 3.67
C GLY A 46 6.36 -14.96 4.32
N GLY A 47 6.12 -13.89 3.56
CA GLY A 47 6.42 -12.56 4.04
C GLY A 47 6.00 -11.46 3.09
N ILE A 48 6.32 -10.24 3.51
CA ILE A 48 6.06 -9.02 2.77
C ILE A 48 7.25 -8.07 2.93
N ALA A 49 7.76 -7.61 1.80
CA ALA A 49 8.74 -6.53 1.74
C ALA A 49 8.08 -5.20 1.36
N LEU A 50 8.35 -4.15 2.15
CA LEU A 50 8.03 -2.76 1.85
C LEU A 50 9.26 -2.07 1.26
N MET A 51 9.11 -1.47 0.08
CA MET A 51 10.18 -0.96 -0.75
C MET A 51 10.04 0.55 -0.95
N ASP A 52 11.12 1.28 -0.72
CA ASP A 52 11.21 2.72 -0.97
C ASP A 52 11.78 2.96 -2.37
N HIS A 53 11.12 3.84 -3.13
CA HIS A 53 11.52 4.12 -4.51
C HIS A 53 12.56 5.26 -4.58
N PRO A 54 13.59 5.19 -5.44
CA PRO A 54 14.59 6.25 -5.59
C PRO A 54 14.04 7.66 -5.86
N ASP A 55 12.93 7.77 -6.60
CA ASP A 55 12.22 9.06 -6.84
C ASP A 55 11.61 9.70 -5.58
N ASN A 56 11.52 9.00 -4.44
CA ASN A 56 10.96 9.58 -3.22
C ASN A 56 11.91 10.60 -2.59
N PRO A 57 11.41 11.71 -2.05
CA PRO A 57 12.26 12.65 -1.32
C PRO A 57 12.82 11.97 -0.07
N GLY A 58 14.12 12.12 0.14
CA GLY A 58 14.80 11.52 1.29
C GLY A 58 15.13 10.03 1.13
N HIS A 59 15.07 9.48 -0.08
CA HIS A 59 15.50 8.10 -0.33
C HIS A 59 16.99 7.88 0.02
N PRO A 60 17.35 6.76 0.68
CA PRO A 60 16.45 5.81 1.33
C PRO A 60 15.82 6.37 2.62
N THR A 61 14.50 6.21 2.76
CA THR A 61 13.77 6.63 3.96
C THR A 61 14.06 5.73 5.18
N PRO A 62 14.05 6.26 6.41
CA PRO A 62 14.04 5.43 7.61
C PRO A 62 12.73 4.68 7.79
N PHE A 63 12.76 3.49 8.40
CA PHE A 63 11.56 2.69 8.66
C PHE A 63 11.25 2.58 10.15
N HIS A 64 9.98 2.67 10.51
CA HIS A 64 9.48 2.29 11.83
C HIS A 64 9.04 0.83 11.75
N VAL A 65 9.76 -0.03 12.45
CA VAL A 65 9.44 -1.46 12.60
C VAL A 65 9.14 -1.79 14.05
N ARG A 66 8.43 -2.88 14.30
CA ARG A 66 8.30 -3.50 15.63
C ARG A 66 8.34 -5.02 15.53
N ASP A 67 8.87 -5.69 16.54
CA ASP A 67 8.92 -7.16 16.56
C ASP A 67 7.52 -7.82 16.58
N ASP A 68 6.47 -7.05 16.88
CA ASP A 68 5.05 -7.44 16.81
C ASP A 68 4.45 -7.42 15.39
N GLY A 69 5.21 -6.97 14.38
CA GLY A 69 4.81 -6.94 12.98
C GLY A 69 4.28 -5.60 12.46
N TRP A 70 4.52 -4.49 13.16
CA TRP A 70 4.35 -3.13 12.61
C TRP A 70 5.49 -2.78 11.63
N MET A 71 5.16 -2.22 10.46
CA MET A 71 6.14 -1.69 9.51
C MET A 71 5.61 -0.43 8.81
N GLY A 72 6.43 0.61 8.69
CA GLY A 72 6.09 1.80 7.91
C GLY A 72 7.30 2.65 7.53
N ALA A 73 7.25 3.25 6.33
CA ALA A 73 8.23 4.23 5.89
C ALA A 73 8.02 5.57 6.60
N CYS A 74 9.08 6.18 7.10
CA CYS A 74 9.03 7.40 7.90
C CYS A 74 9.49 8.62 7.10
N LEU A 75 8.68 9.02 6.13
CA LEU A 75 8.94 10.12 5.20
C LEU A 75 9.42 11.42 5.85
N THR A 76 8.88 11.76 7.02
CA THR A 76 9.14 13.04 7.70
C THR A 76 9.86 12.87 9.04
N LEU A 77 10.58 11.76 9.26
CA LEU A 77 11.29 11.55 10.52
C LEU A 77 12.42 12.55 10.70
N SER A 78 13.23 12.76 9.66
CA SER A 78 14.40 13.62 9.73
C SER A 78 14.05 15.09 9.58
N HIS A 79 13.14 15.42 8.66
CA HIS A 79 12.78 16.80 8.34
C HIS A 79 11.32 16.90 7.88
N PRO A 80 10.64 18.05 8.08
CA PRO A 80 9.32 18.28 7.54
C PRO A 80 9.33 18.37 6.01
N ILE A 81 8.22 18.00 5.37
CA ILE A 81 7.98 18.24 3.94
C ILE A 81 6.83 19.22 3.80
N THR A 82 7.08 20.36 3.15
CA THR A 82 6.06 21.36 2.83
C THR A 82 5.44 21.06 1.47
N ILE A 83 4.13 20.85 1.43
CA ILE A 83 3.38 20.69 0.17
C ILE A 83 2.96 22.07 -0.32
N GLN A 84 3.39 22.45 -1.52
CA GLN A 84 3.03 23.73 -2.14
C GLN A 84 1.79 23.56 -3.05
N PRO A 85 0.87 24.54 -3.07
CA PRO A 85 -0.23 24.56 -4.05
C PRO A 85 0.28 24.38 -5.48
N GLY A 86 -0.38 23.53 -6.27
CA GLY A 86 0.00 23.25 -7.66
C GLY A 86 1.26 22.38 -7.86
N LYS A 87 1.99 22.02 -6.79
CA LYS A 87 3.15 21.13 -6.85
C LYS A 87 2.85 19.84 -6.07
N PRO A 88 2.30 18.80 -6.72
CA PRO A 88 1.92 17.58 -6.02
C PRO A 88 3.16 16.86 -5.47
N LEU A 89 3.14 16.53 -4.18
CA LEU A 89 4.07 15.57 -3.60
C LEU A 89 3.73 14.18 -4.14
N ARG A 90 4.70 13.54 -4.79
CA ARG A 90 4.53 12.18 -5.33
C ARG A 90 5.42 11.23 -4.55
N LEU A 91 4.81 10.16 -4.05
CA LEU A 91 5.48 9.10 -3.31
C LEU A 91 5.18 7.77 -4.00
N ARG A 92 6.17 6.89 -4.01
CA ARG A 92 6.11 5.58 -4.64
C ARG A 92 6.68 4.56 -3.66
N TYR A 93 5.83 3.67 -3.18
CA TYR A 93 6.26 2.55 -2.35
C TYR A 93 5.82 1.25 -3.01
N GLY A 94 6.70 0.25 -2.96
CA GLY A 94 6.44 -1.09 -3.45
C GLY A 94 6.05 -1.99 -2.29
N LEU A 95 5.05 -2.85 -2.49
CA LEU A 95 4.76 -3.95 -1.58
C LEU A 95 4.93 -5.25 -2.34
N TRP A 96 5.85 -6.09 -1.90
CA TRP A 96 6.10 -7.39 -2.51
C TRP A 96 5.73 -8.49 -1.53
N VAL A 97 4.66 -9.23 -1.85
CA VAL A 97 4.25 -10.42 -1.12
C VAL A 97 4.97 -11.62 -1.74
N HIS A 98 5.56 -12.46 -0.91
CA HIS A 98 6.30 -13.63 -1.39
C HIS A 98 6.07 -14.86 -0.53
N ALA A 99 6.27 -16.02 -1.15
CA ALA A 99 6.36 -17.30 -0.47
C ALA A 99 7.81 -17.57 -0.03
N GLY A 100 7.95 -18.33 1.05
CA GLY A 100 9.24 -18.62 1.68
C GLY A 100 9.84 -17.43 2.41
N VAL A 101 11.07 -17.63 2.91
CA VAL A 101 11.89 -16.64 3.59
C VAL A 101 13.07 -16.29 2.68
N PRO A 102 12.91 -15.33 1.75
CA PRO A 102 13.95 -14.98 0.79
C PRO A 102 15.16 -14.36 1.50
N ASP A 103 16.35 -14.55 0.92
CA ASP A 103 17.55 -13.83 1.34
C ASP A 103 17.55 -12.37 0.84
N GLY A 104 18.55 -11.60 1.28
CA GLY A 104 18.67 -10.19 0.93
C GLY A 104 18.85 -9.97 -0.58
N ASP A 105 19.53 -10.87 -1.29
CA ASP A 105 19.78 -10.74 -2.73
C ASP A 105 18.48 -10.89 -3.54
N ARG A 106 17.64 -11.85 -3.18
CA ARG A 106 16.33 -12.04 -3.81
C ARG A 106 15.40 -10.85 -3.56
N ILE A 107 15.41 -10.28 -2.36
CA ILE A 107 14.63 -9.08 -2.04
C ILE A 107 15.20 -7.86 -2.80
N ALA A 108 16.52 -7.73 -2.89
CA ALA A 108 17.19 -6.66 -3.64
C ALA A 108 16.87 -6.73 -5.13
N ALA A 109 16.78 -7.93 -5.72
CA ALA A 109 16.34 -8.11 -7.10
C ALA A 109 14.89 -7.64 -7.31
N ALA A 110 13.98 -7.98 -6.40
CA ALA A 110 12.59 -7.52 -6.45
C ALA A 110 12.47 -5.99 -6.29
N TRP A 111 13.28 -5.39 -5.39
CA TRP A 111 13.38 -3.94 -5.25
C TRP A 111 13.90 -3.28 -6.53
N LYS A 112 14.93 -3.84 -7.16
CA LYS A 112 15.50 -3.30 -8.41
C LYS A 112 14.47 -3.32 -9.54
N ASP A 113 13.74 -4.42 -9.70
CA ASP A 113 12.64 -4.48 -10.67
C ASP A 113 11.57 -3.41 -10.38
N PHE A 114 11.18 -3.24 -9.11
CA PHE A 114 10.26 -2.18 -8.70
C PHE A 114 10.80 -0.76 -9.00
N ALA A 115 12.07 -0.50 -8.70
CA ALA A 115 12.73 0.79 -8.90
C ALA A 115 12.87 1.14 -10.39
N ASP A 116 13.11 0.14 -11.25
CA ASP A 116 13.27 0.32 -12.69
C ASP A 116 11.92 0.47 -13.43
N ARG A 117 10.79 0.12 -12.79
CA ARG A 117 9.46 0.22 -13.41
C ARG A 117 9.12 1.68 -13.72
N LYS A 118 9.02 1.97 -15.02
CA LYS A 118 8.48 3.23 -15.51
C LYS A 118 7.08 3.44 -14.96
N ARG A 119 6.86 4.64 -14.42
CA ARG A 119 5.55 5.06 -13.94
C ARG A 119 4.54 4.95 -15.08
N ARG A 120 3.45 4.22 -14.87
CA ARG A 120 2.29 4.32 -15.76
C ARG A 120 1.80 5.77 -15.75
N PRO A 121 1.57 6.40 -16.92
CA PRO A 121 0.96 7.73 -16.95
C PRO A 121 -0.32 7.69 -16.11
N SER A 122 -0.48 8.65 -15.20
CA SER A 122 -1.72 8.76 -14.44
C SER A 122 -2.84 9.07 -15.43
N SER A 123 -3.75 8.13 -15.64
CA SER A 123 -4.99 8.40 -16.36
C SER A 123 -5.84 9.36 -15.52
N ASN A 124 -5.64 10.65 -15.78
CA ASN A 124 -6.49 11.80 -15.47
C ASN A 124 -6.52 12.32 -14.01
N PRO A 125 -6.20 13.62 -13.75
CA PRO A 125 -6.27 14.22 -12.42
C PRO A 125 -7.66 14.77 -12.02
N PHE A 126 -8.67 14.66 -12.88
CA PHE A 126 -10.05 15.05 -12.60
C PHE A 126 -11.02 14.08 -13.29
N VAL A 127 -11.43 13.02 -12.61
CA VAL A 127 -12.69 12.32 -12.94
C VAL A 127 -13.62 12.55 -11.77
N VAL A 128 -14.41 13.62 -11.84
CA VAL A 128 -15.74 13.62 -11.22
C VAL A 128 -16.52 12.62 -12.04
N THR A 129 -16.75 11.42 -11.49
CA THR A 129 -17.75 10.50 -12.04
C THR A 129 -19.09 11.23 -11.96
N ARG A 130 -19.47 11.92 -13.04
CA ARG A 130 -20.85 12.34 -13.23
C ARG A 130 -21.63 11.05 -13.43
N PHE A 131 -22.34 10.62 -12.38
CA PHE A 131 -23.34 9.56 -12.50
C PHE A 131 -24.39 10.07 -13.50
N ILE A 132 -24.29 9.67 -14.76
CA ILE A 132 -25.38 9.82 -15.72
C ILE A 132 -26.28 8.61 -15.48
N GLY A 133 -27.08 8.68 -14.43
CA GLY A 133 -28.20 7.76 -14.27
C GLY A 133 -29.27 8.13 -15.28
N SER A 134 -29.32 7.44 -16.42
CA SER A 134 -30.51 7.44 -17.27
C SER A 134 -31.58 6.61 -16.56
N ALA A 135 -32.46 7.27 -15.82
CA ALA A 135 -33.72 6.65 -15.39
C ALA A 135 -34.55 6.38 -16.65
N GLN A 136 -34.73 5.11 -17.01
CA GLN A 136 -35.77 4.69 -17.95
C GLN A 136 -37.12 4.81 -17.23
N PRO A 137 -38.14 5.49 -17.80
CA PRO A 137 -39.45 5.58 -17.17
C PRO A 137 -40.16 4.21 -17.21
N ASN A 138 -40.66 3.79 -16.04
CA ASN A 138 -41.43 2.56 -15.85
C ASN A 138 -42.84 2.71 -16.46
N PRO A 139 -43.33 1.84 -17.38
CA PRO A 139 -44.59 2.04 -18.10
C PRO A 139 -45.87 1.66 -17.33
N ARG A 140 -45.83 1.54 -15.99
CA ARG A 140 -46.94 0.96 -15.22
C ARG A 140 -47.53 1.90 -14.18
N GLU A 141 -47.78 3.13 -14.57
CA GLU A 141 -48.61 4.04 -13.75
C GLU A 141 -49.32 5.08 -14.63
N ASN A 142 -50.20 4.61 -15.52
CA ASN A 142 -51.24 5.48 -16.07
C ASN A 142 -52.47 4.66 -16.46
N ARG A 143 -53.26 4.27 -15.47
CA ARG A 143 -54.67 3.92 -15.67
C ARG A 143 -55.52 4.82 -14.79
N MET A 144 -56.08 5.82 -15.47
CA MET A 144 -57.41 6.42 -15.31
C MET A 144 -58.15 6.09 -14.01
N ASN A 145 -58.50 7.14 -13.27
CA ASN A 145 -59.82 7.31 -12.66
C ASN A 145 -60.10 8.82 -12.53
N ALA A 146 -60.54 9.43 -13.63
CA ALA A 146 -61.28 10.68 -13.59
C ALA A 146 -62.77 10.31 -13.56
N VAL A 147 -63.38 10.35 -12.37
CA VAL A 147 -64.83 10.36 -12.22
C VAL A 147 -65.22 11.81 -11.95
N THR A 148 -65.76 12.46 -12.97
CA THR A 148 -66.39 13.78 -12.85
C THR A 148 -67.90 13.58 -12.81
N THR A 149 -68.51 13.93 -11.69
CA THR A 149 -69.96 13.98 -11.50
C THR A 149 -70.46 15.39 -11.83
N SER A 150 -71.37 15.55 -12.80
CA SER A 150 -72.21 16.75 -12.97
C SER A 150 -73.46 16.48 -13.83
N HIS A 151 -74.60 16.35 -13.15
CA HIS A 151 -75.98 16.76 -13.45
C HIS A 151 -76.61 16.50 -14.83
N ARG A 152 -77.63 15.64 -14.86
CA ARG A 152 -79.06 16.01 -14.96
C ARG A 152 -79.93 14.98 -14.22
#